data_AF-A0A5B0S5J5-F1
#
_entry.id   AF-A0A5B0S5J5-F1
#
_cell.length_a   1.000
_cell.length_b   1.000
_cell.length_c   1.000
_cell.angle_alpha   90.00
_cell.angle_beta   90.00
_cell.angle_gamma   90.00
#
_symmetry.space_group_name_H-M   'P 1'
#
loop_
_entity.id
_entity.type
_entity.pdbx_description
1 polymer ?
#
loop_
_entity_poly.entity_id
_entity_poly.type
_entity_poly.pdbx_seq_one_letter_code
_entity_poly.pdbx_strand_id
1 'polypeptide(L)'
;MCTLCVSAKRFRKTHTYVQHFVQRDMFGRKFPRGERHWETTKSNTHKLFNIATTESNAQYIRKGRKYGLKDTINNKFIIESKSDPQVKERMENFAQGSSHRLYNPILELIGFDGVKDTPVEILHVVLLGVVKYLARDLVAGVPQTQRYKLIARLESFNCQSLNIDSLKPDYLIQHIKSLVGRDFKIIIQAAPFVFSETMTPDQKEIWFALCKLTPFIFQTKIANEEDYLADITNHIHLLIYHLIKSTAQWVNKPKIHMLLHLPDSIRRFGPPSLVSTEKFESYNGVLRKASIHSNRMAPGRDLATSFDNYSSIRFLTSGGTIYDPKTSQSRGIGDDVTSIFSGNKIIQQSMGYNFNASHPLDPDQYPAKTAKHHIQDPKLQIPQQLENPPDGRVVTQVAQIQINKHDRLDPGVFVVVGKNTSDELGVGEVQSLWQAKAE
;
A
#
# COMPACT_ATOMS: atom_id res chain seq x y z
N MET A 1 7.55 -0.94 18.95
CA MET A 1 6.90 0.42 19.01
C MET A 1 7.38 1.26 20.20
N CYS A 2 7.96 2.43 19.97
CA CYS A 2 8.60 3.26 21.00
C CYS A 2 7.64 4.11 21.87
N THR A 3 8.16 4.54 23.03
CA THR A 3 7.48 5.48 23.93
C THR A 3 7.95 6.93 23.69
N LEU A 4 7.14 7.70 22.96
CA LEU A 4 7.36 9.12 22.67
C LEU A 4 6.34 10.04 23.37
N CYS A 5 5.71 9.56 24.44
CA CYS A 5 4.77 10.39 25.21
C CYS A 5 5.53 11.48 25.98
N VAL A 6 4.96 12.68 26.01
CA VAL A 6 5.43 13.79 26.83
C VAL A 6 4.30 14.33 27.69
N SER A 7 4.62 14.84 28.88
CA SER A 7 3.62 15.38 29.82
C SER A 7 2.94 16.65 29.31
N ALA A 8 3.59 17.42 28.44
CA ALA A 8 3.05 18.63 27.83
C ALA A 8 3.60 18.84 26.41
N LYS A 9 2.80 19.48 25.53
CA LYS A 9 3.18 19.75 24.13
C LYS A 9 4.49 20.53 23.98
N ARG A 10 4.78 21.46 24.90
CA ARG A 10 6.02 22.26 24.89
C ARG A 10 7.30 21.41 24.89
N PHE A 11 7.26 20.22 25.51
CA PHE A 11 8.43 19.34 25.58
C PHE A 11 8.77 18.68 24.24
N ARG A 12 7.85 18.68 23.25
CA ARG A 12 8.17 18.20 21.90
C ARG A 12 9.20 19.06 21.16
N LYS A 13 9.41 20.29 21.62
CA LYS A 13 10.38 21.22 21.04
C LYS A 13 11.79 21.06 21.62
N THR A 14 11.97 20.19 22.62
CA THR A 14 13.26 19.99 23.28
C THR A 14 14.20 19.16 22.41
N HIS A 15 15.50 19.42 22.50
CA HIS A 15 16.53 18.62 21.84
C HIS A 15 16.40 17.13 22.21
N THR A 16 16.18 16.85 23.50
CA THR A 16 15.94 15.51 24.02
C THR A 16 14.77 14.80 23.36
N TYR A 17 13.66 15.50 23.09
CA TYR A 17 12.54 14.89 22.37
C TYR A 17 12.89 14.57 20.92
N VAL A 18 13.57 15.50 20.23
CA VAL A 18 14.01 15.29 18.84
C VAL A 18 14.94 14.08 18.76
N GLN A 19 15.93 13.99 19.64
CA GLN A 19 16.84 12.84 19.78
C GLN A 19 16.09 11.52 19.96
N HIS A 20 15.13 11.46 20.88
CA HIS A 20 14.30 10.28 21.08
C HIS A 20 13.44 9.95 19.86
N PHE A 21 12.92 10.98 19.18
CA PHE A 21 12.10 10.81 17.98
C PHE A 21 12.93 10.23 16.83
N VAL A 22 14.18 10.63 16.65
CA VAL A 22 15.06 10.10 15.60
C VAL A 22 15.87 8.87 16.03
N GLN A 23 15.74 8.44 17.29
CA GLN A 23 16.52 7.36 17.90
C GLN A 23 18.04 7.58 17.79
N ARG A 24 18.49 8.80 18.10
CA ARG A 24 19.91 9.18 18.13
C ARG A 24 20.28 9.87 19.42
N ASP A 25 21.48 9.60 19.91
CA ASP A 25 22.05 10.34 21.04
C ASP A 25 22.66 11.68 20.57
N MET A 26 23.34 12.39 21.47
CA MET A 26 23.97 13.68 21.16
C MET A 26 25.17 13.59 20.22
N PHE A 27 25.71 12.39 20.01
CA PHE A 27 26.83 12.12 19.12
C PHE A 27 26.37 11.51 17.79
N GLY A 28 25.05 11.41 17.56
CA GLY A 28 24.50 10.81 16.35
C GLY A 28 24.55 9.28 16.32
N ARG A 29 24.87 8.62 17.44
CA ARG A 29 24.89 7.15 17.55
C ARG A 29 23.47 6.62 17.73
N LYS A 30 23.21 5.39 17.25
CA LYS A 30 21.90 4.73 17.40
C LYS A 30 21.57 4.61 18.89
N PHE A 31 20.45 5.23 19.29
CA PHE A 31 19.95 5.20 20.66
C PHE A 31 18.46 4.86 20.63
N PRO A 32 18.13 3.58 20.40
CA PRO A 32 16.74 3.15 20.36
C PRO A 32 16.20 3.16 21.79
N ARG A 33 15.06 3.83 21.99
CA ARG A 33 14.33 3.70 23.27
C ARG A 33 13.69 2.32 23.33
N GLY A 34 13.71 1.73 24.54
CA GLY A 34 13.07 0.46 24.82
C GLY A 34 11.66 0.41 24.23
N GLU A 35 11.38 -0.70 23.57
CA GLU A 35 10.07 -0.96 23.00
C GLU A 35 9.03 -1.12 24.11
N ARG A 36 7.76 -0.88 23.79
CA ARG A 36 6.69 -1.36 24.68
C ARG A 36 6.76 -2.88 24.77
N HIS A 37 6.41 -3.43 25.92
CA HIS A 37 6.21 -4.87 26.06
C HIS A 37 4.73 -5.18 25.88
N TRP A 38 4.42 -6.24 25.11
CA TRP A 38 3.04 -6.66 24.89
C TRP A 38 2.31 -6.99 26.19
N GLU A 39 2.99 -7.64 27.13
CA GLU A 39 2.44 -7.97 28.44
C GLU A 39 2.02 -6.72 29.22
N THR A 40 2.80 -5.65 29.14
CA THR A 40 2.44 -4.35 29.72
C THR A 40 1.22 -3.74 29.04
N THR A 41 1.05 -3.95 27.72
CA THR A 41 -0.14 -3.52 26.98
C THR A 41 -1.38 -4.29 27.44
N LYS A 42 -1.29 -5.62 27.60
CA LYS A 42 -2.38 -6.45 28.13
C LYS A 42 -2.79 -5.98 29.51
N SER A 43 -1.84 -5.96 30.46
CA SER A 43 -2.06 -5.56 31.84
C SER A 43 -2.69 -4.16 31.94
N ASN A 44 -2.19 -3.19 31.18
CA ASN A 44 -2.76 -1.84 31.16
C ASN A 44 -4.17 -1.79 30.54
N THR A 45 -4.51 -2.68 29.60
CA THR A 45 -5.86 -2.74 29.03
C THR A 45 -6.88 -3.20 30.08
N HIS A 46 -6.57 -4.27 30.83
CA HIS A 46 -7.40 -4.70 31.96
C HIS A 46 -7.49 -3.62 33.05
N LYS A 47 -6.37 -2.98 33.36
CA LYS A 47 -6.33 -1.87 34.33
C LYS A 47 -7.21 -0.70 33.90
N LEU A 48 -7.28 -0.37 32.61
CA LEU A 48 -8.15 0.69 32.11
C LEU A 48 -9.63 0.37 32.32
N PHE A 49 -10.05 -0.87 32.09
CA PHE A 49 -11.42 -1.29 32.37
C PHE A 49 -11.76 -1.11 33.85
N ASN A 50 -10.89 -1.57 34.76
CA ASN A 50 -11.10 -1.38 36.20
C ASN A 50 -11.23 0.10 36.57
N ILE A 51 -10.35 0.97 36.04
CA ILE A 51 -10.44 2.42 36.29
C ILE A 51 -11.76 3.00 35.77
N ALA A 52 -12.28 2.50 34.65
CA ALA A 52 -13.55 2.97 34.09
C ALA A 52 -14.75 2.58 34.95
N THR A 53 -14.72 1.40 35.58
CA THR A 53 -15.82 0.85 36.37
C THR A 53 -15.77 1.22 37.85
N THR A 54 -14.58 1.44 38.42
CA THR A 54 -14.42 1.67 39.88
C THR A 54 -13.98 3.09 40.24
N GLU A 55 -13.28 3.81 39.36
CA GLU A 55 -12.79 5.16 39.66
C GLU A 55 -13.65 6.24 38.96
N SER A 56 -13.36 6.51 37.68
CA SER A 56 -14.11 7.50 36.90
C SER A 56 -13.74 7.46 35.43
N ASN A 57 -14.68 7.92 34.60
CA ASN A 57 -14.46 8.11 33.16
C ASN A 57 -13.32 9.10 32.85
N ALA A 58 -13.13 10.13 33.69
CA ALA A 58 -12.05 11.10 33.52
C ALA A 58 -10.66 10.47 33.73
N GLN A 59 -10.52 9.60 34.74
CA GLN A 59 -9.28 8.84 34.97
C GLN A 59 -9.01 7.85 33.84
N TYR A 60 -10.05 7.15 33.39
CA TYR A 60 -9.97 6.23 32.26
C TYR A 60 -9.45 6.93 30.99
N ILE A 61 -10.00 8.10 30.62
CA ILE A 61 -9.52 8.88 29.47
C ILE A 61 -8.06 9.33 29.66
N ARG A 62 -7.72 9.84 30.85
CA ARG A 62 -6.37 10.32 31.17
C ARG A 62 -5.33 9.20 31.06
N LYS A 63 -5.63 8.04 31.64
CA LYS A 63 -4.75 6.87 31.67
C LYS A 63 -4.68 6.20 30.30
N GLY A 64 -5.79 6.13 29.56
CA GLY A 64 -5.82 5.61 28.19
C GLY A 64 -4.88 6.39 27.27
N ARG A 65 -4.87 7.72 27.38
CA ARG A 65 -3.89 8.58 26.67
C ARG A 65 -2.45 8.34 27.12
N LYS A 66 -2.21 8.18 28.43
CA LYS A 66 -0.86 7.92 28.99
C LYS A 66 -0.30 6.58 28.52
N TYR A 67 -1.13 5.53 28.50
CA TYR A 67 -0.74 4.20 28.04
C TYR A 67 -0.72 4.09 26.51
N GLY A 68 -1.43 4.99 25.83
CA GLY A 68 -1.57 4.97 24.38
C GLY A 68 -2.36 3.75 23.90
N LEU A 69 -3.44 3.41 24.62
CA LEU A 69 -4.27 2.23 24.40
C LEU A 69 -5.70 2.63 24.06
N LYS A 70 -6.32 1.87 23.17
CA LYS A 70 -7.73 2.02 22.78
C LYS A 70 -8.27 0.66 22.31
N ASP A 71 -9.03 -0.01 23.16
CA ASP A 71 -9.73 -1.25 22.79
C ASP A 71 -11.18 -0.92 22.39
N THR A 72 -11.49 -1.01 21.10
CA THR A 72 -12.81 -0.65 20.57
C THR A 72 -13.93 -1.51 21.14
N ILE A 73 -13.68 -2.79 21.46
CA ILE A 73 -14.70 -3.69 22.02
C ILE A 73 -15.01 -3.25 23.44
N ASN A 74 -13.98 -3.13 24.27
CA ASN A 74 -14.12 -2.70 25.66
C ASN A 74 -14.74 -1.30 25.78
N ASN A 75 -14.31 -0.37 24.92
CA ASN A 75 -14.84 0.99 24.88
C ASN A 75 -16.33 1.01 24.57
N LYS A 76 -16.82 0.12 23.70
CA LYS A 76 -18.24 0.03 23.35
C LYS A 76 -19.06 -0.30 24.60
N PHE A 77 -18.65 -1.31 25.36
CA PHE A 77 -19.28 -1.65 26.65
C PHE A 77 -19.27 -0.47 27.61
N ILE A 78 -18.11 0.16 27.85
CA ILE A 78 -17.98 1.31 28.78
C ILE A 78 -18.86 2.51 28.38
N ILE A 79 -19.04 2.74 27.08
CA ILE A 79 -19.83 3.86 26.58
C ILE A 79 -21.33 3.53 26.64
N GLU A 80 -21.73 2.39 26.10
CA GLU A 80 -23.15 2.01 25.96
C GLU A 80 -23.78 1.61 27.31
N SER A 81 -23.02 1.04 28.24
CA SER A 81 -23.50 0.69 29.58
C SER A 81 -23.97 1.89 30.41
N LYS A 82 -23.64 3.12 29.99
CA LYS A 82 -24.10 4.35 30.65
C LYS A 82 -25.55 4.69 30.32
N SER A 83 -26.03 4.24 29.16
CA SER A 83 -27.37 4.56 28.66
C SER A 83 -28.26 3.33 28.48
N ASP A 84 -27.68 2.13 28.39
CA ASP A 84 -28.40 0.88 28.17
C ASP A 84 -28.20 -0.09 29.36
N PRO A 85 -29.25 -0.31 30.19
CA PRO A 85 -29.20 -1.25 31.31
C PRO A 85 -28.89 -2.69 30.91
N GLN A 86 -29.32 -3.16 29.74
CA GLN A 86 -29.04 -4.53 29.27
C GLN A 86 -27.56 -4.70 28.93
N VAL A 87 -26.95 -3.68 28.32
CA VAL A 87 -25.51 -3.68 28.06
C VAL A 87 -24.72 -3.62 29.36
N LYS A 88 -25.19 -2.86 30.35
CA LYS A 88 -24.58 -2.79 31.68
C LYS A 88 -24.60 -4.16 32.38
N GLU A 89 -25.76 -4.81 32.44
CA GLU A 89 -25.91 -6.14 33.03
C GLU A 89 -25.01 -7.16 32.33
N ARG A 90 -24.99 -7.15 30.99
CA ARG A 90 -24.13 -8.04 30.20
C ARG A 90 -22.64 -7.80 30.48
N MET A 91 -22.23 -6.54 30.61
CA MET A 91 -20.85 -6.16 30.95
C MET A 91 -20.47 -6.66 32.34
N GLU A 92 -21.35 -6.49 33.33
CA GLU A 92 -21.15 -6.94 34.71
C GLU A 92 -21.05 -8.48 34.79
N ASN A 93 -21.94 -9.19 34.09
CA ASN A 93 -21.91 -10.65 33.99
C ASN A 93 -20.60 -11.15 33.37
N PHE A 94 -20.11 -10.50 32.31
CA PHE A 94 -18.82 -10.86 31.73
C PHE A 94 -17.63 -10.53 32.65
N ALA A 95 -17.73 -9.47 33.46
CA ALA A 95 -16.67 -9.09 34.39
C ALA A 95 -16.55 -10.09 35.55
N GLN A 96 -17.67 -10.58 36.08
CA GLN A 96 -17.70 -11.58 37.15
C GLN A 96 -17.12 -12.92 36.69
N GLY A 97 -17.38 -13.32 35.44
CA GLY A 97 -16.90 -14.59 34.88
C GLY A 97 -15.46 -14.58 34.34
N SER A 98 -14.69 -13.50 34.52
CA SER A 98 -13.36 -13.32 33.88
C SER A 98 -13.41 -13.56 32.35
N SER A 99 -14.50 -13.14 31.71
CA SER A 99 -14.76 -13.46 30.32
C SER A 99 -13.85 -12.68 29.38
N HIS A 100 -13.22 -13.38 28.44
CA HIS A 100 -12.44 -12.77 27.34
C HIS A 100 -13.31 -11.91 26.40
N ARG A 101 -14.64 -11.96 26.51
CA ARG A 101 -15.59 -11.24 25.66
C ARG A 101 -15.70 -9.74 25.95
N LEU A 102 -15.13 -9.27 27.07
CA LEU A 102 -15.07 -7.84 27.41
C LEU A 102 -13.98 -7.08 26.65
N TYR A 103 -13.04 -7.81 26.06
CA TYR A 103 -11.84 -7.25 25.48
C TYR A 103 -11.68 -7.75 24.05
N ASN A 104 -10.75 -7.13 23.33
CA ASN A 104 -10.32 -7.66 22.05
C ASN A 104 -9.65 -9.04 22.25
N PRO A 105 -10.14 -10.13 21.62
CA PRO A 105 -9.57 -11.46 21.80
C PRO A 105 -8.11 -11.57 21.32
N ILE A 106 -7.66 -10.67 20.44
CA ILE A 106 -6.25 -10.59 20.00
C ILE A 106 -5.31 -10.35 21.18
N LEU A 107 -5.78 -9.73 22.28
CA LEU A 107 -4.97 -9.53 23.48
C LEU A 107 -4.48 -10.85 24.07
N GLU A 108 -5.29 -11.91 24.02
CA GLU A 108 -4.94 -13.22 24.59
C GLU A 108 -4.60 -14.28 23.55
N LEU A 109 -4.39 -13.87 22.31
CA LEU A 109 -3.96 -14.80 21.26
C LEU A 109 -2.55 -15.31 21.56
N ILE A 110 -2.44 -16.61 21.81
CA ILE A 110 -1.16 -17.30 22.07
C ILE A 110 -0.28 -17.16 20.83
N GLY A 111 0.98 -16.76 21.04
CA GLY A 111 1.94 -16.56 19.96
C GLY A 111 1.86 -15.20 19.27
N PHE A 112 0.95 -14.30 19.67
CA PHE A 112 0.86 -12.94 19.16
C PHE A 112 1.48 -11.92 20.13
N ASP A 113 2.37 -11.09 19.61
CA ASP A 113 2.93 -9.92 20.27
C ASP A 113 2.55 -8.66 19.49
N GLY A 114 1.53 -7.92 19.94
CA GLY A 114 1.05 -6.75 19.19
C GLY A 114 2.07 -5.63 18.99
N VAL A 115 3.22 -5.64 19.67
CA VAL A 115 4.31 -4.70 19.44
C VAL A 115 5.18 -5.13 18.26
N LYS A 116 5.44 -6.44 18.12
CA LYS A 116 6.28 -7.02 17.07
C LYS A 116 5.48 -7.46 15.85
N ASP A 117 4.25 -7.89 16.05
CA ASP A 117 3.37 -8.49 15.05
C ASP A 117 2.48 -7.47 14.32
N THR A 118 2.67 -6.19 14.57
CA THR A 118 1.99 -5.11 13.85
C THR A 118 2.99 -4.42 12.90
N PRO A 119 3.04 -4.79 11.62
CA PRO A 119 4.01 -4.21 10.68
C PRO A 119 3.75 -2.72 10.41
N VAL A 120 4.79 -2.03 9.93
CA VAL A 120 4.65 -0.68 9.38
C VAL A 120 3.84 -0.72 8.08
N GLU A 121 2.58 -0.30 8.15
CA GLU A 121 1.66 -0.28 7.01
C GLU A 121 1.97 0.89 6.05
N ILE A 122 2.42 0.57 4.83
CA ILE A 122 3.02 1.55 3.90
C ILE A 122 2.02 2.51 3.25
N LEU A 123 0.75 2.12 3.07
CA LEU A 123 -0.25 3.02 2.51
C LEU A 123 -0.47 4.22 3.44
N HIS A 124 -0.65 3.96 4.74
CA HIS A 124 -0.88 4.99 5.74
C HIS A 124 0.39 5.70 6.14
N VAL A 125 1.50 4.99 6.33
CA VAL A 125 2.73 5.58 6.84
C VAL A 125 3.45 6.37 5.76
N VAL A 126 3.58 5.81 4.56
CA VAL A 126 4.37 6.40 3.49
C VAL A 126 3.48 7.31 2.64
N LEU A 127 2.49 6.77 1.92
CA LEU A 127 1.71 7.54 0.94
C LEU A 127 0.78 8.56 1.60
N LEU A 128 -0.15 8.11 2.44
CA LEU A 128 -1.09 8.97 3.19
C LEU A 128 -0.44 9.60 4.44
N GLY A 129 0.87 9.44 4.59
CA GLY A 129 1.68 9.98 5.67
C GLY A 129 2.76 10.89 5.14
N VAL A 130 3.98 10.37 5.05
CA VAL A 130 5.17 11.15 4.69
C VAL A 130 5.01 11.88 3.35
N VAL A 131 4.63 11.16 2.29
CA VAL A 131 4.42 11.75 0.95
C VAL A 131 3.31 12.79 1.00
N LYS A 132 2.16 12.47 1.60
CA LYS A 132 1.06 13.42 1.79
C LYS A 132 1.47 14.68 2.54
N TYR A 133 2.29 14.57 3.58
CA TYR A 133 2.73 15.75 4.33
C TYR A 133 3.62 16.66 3.49
N LEU A 134 4.60 16.08 2.79
CA LEU A 134 5.53 16.83 1.95
C LEU A 134 4.86 17.42 0.70
N ALA A 135 3.98 16.68 0.04
CA ALA A 135 3.21 17.16 -1.10
C ALA A 135 2.32 18.35 -0.72
N ARG A 136 1.68 18.30 0.46
CA ARG A 136 0.87 19.41 0.96
C ARG A 136 1.70 20.62 1.33
N ASP A 137 2.86 20.42 1.95
CA ASP A 137 3.78 21.49 2.33
C ASP A 137 4.30 22.22 1.08
N LEU A 138 4.74 21.46 0.08
CA LEU A 138 5.19 21.97 -1.21
C LEU A 138 4.12 22.82 -1.92
N VAL A 139 2.92 22.28 -2.13
CA VAL A 139 1.84 23.01 -2.84
C VAL A 139 1.34 24.20 -2.02
N ALA A 140 1.37 24.14 -0.69
CA ALA A 140 1.03 25.28 0.17
C ALA A 140 2.06 26.41 0.08
N GLY A 141 3.34 26.08 -0.12
CA GLY A 141 4.42 27.04 -0.34
C GLY A 141 4.37 27.76 -1.68
N VAL A 142 3.66 27.21 -2.68
CA VAL A 142 3.49 27.85 -4.00
C VAL A 142 2.31 28.84 -3.95
N PRO A 143 2.53 30.13 -4.30
CA PRO A 143 1.47 31.13 -4.37
C PRO A 143 0.32 30.68 -5.28
N GLN A 144 -0.92 30.99 -4.91
CA GLN A 144 -2.10 30.59 -5.67
C GLN A 144 -2.01 31.01 -7.14
N THR A 145 -1.50 32.22 -7.39
CA THR A 145 -1.31 32.78 -8.74
C THR A 145 -0.26 32.04 -9.57
N GLN A 146 0.57 31.19 -8.97
CA GLN A 146 1.61 30.43 -9.66
C GLN A 146 1.29 28.93 -9.77
N ARG A 147 0.21 28.45 -9.15
CA ARG A 147 -0.15 27.02 -9.18
C ARG A 147 -0.47 26.48 -10.57
N TYR A 148 -0.92 27.34 -11.49
CA TYR A 148 -1.11 26.95 -12.90
C TYR A 148 0.17 26.43 -13.54
N LYS A 149 1.36 26.89 -13.10
CA LYS A 149 2.64 26.39 -13.60
C LYS A 149 2.89 24.93 -13.18
N LEU A 150 2.46 24.56 -11.97
CA LEU A 150 2.52 23.17 -11.51
C LEU A 150 1.61 22.28 -12.36
N ILE A 151 0.40 22.76 -12.64
CA ILE A 151 -0.59 22.07 -13.48
C ILE A 151 -0.02 21.87 -14.89
N ALA A 152 0.46 22.94 -15.54
CA ALA A 152 1.02 22.87 -16.88
C ALA A 152 2.23 21.92 -16.98
N ARG A 153 3.09 21.88 -15.94
CA ARG A 153 4.22 20.94 -15.92
C ARG A 153 3.78 19.50 -15.75
N LEU A 154 2.79 19.25 -14.90
CA LEU A 154 2.19 17.93 -14.76
C LEU A 154 1.51 17.49 -16.06
N GLU A 155 0.83 18.39 -16.77
CA GLU A 155 0.27 18.14 -18.11
C GLU A 155 1.34 17.77 -19.13
N SER A 156 2.51 18.40 -19.08
CA SER A 156 3.65 18.09 -19.95
C SER A 156 4.44 16.83 -19.55
N PHE A 157 4.15 16.23 -18.39
CA PHE A 157 4.93 15.12 -17.87
C PHE A 157 4.65 13.83 -18.64
N ASN A 158 5.67 13.31 -19.34
CA ASN A 158 5.53 12.10 -20.13
C ASN A 158 5.32 10.88 -19.22
N CYS A 159 4.12 10.29 -19.27
CA CYS A 159 3.74 9.11 -18.51
C CYS A 159 3.94 7.80 -19.29
N GLN A 160 4.49 7.83 -20.49
CA GLN A 160 4.57 6.66 -21.38
C GLN A 160 5.29 5.45 -20.76
N SER A 161 6.35 5.69 -19.99
CA SER A 161 7.09 4.63 -19.28
C SER A 161 6.55 4.37 -17.87
N LEU A 162 5.41 4.97 -17.50
CA LEU A 162 4.80 4.84 -16.19
C LEU A 162 3.46 4.12 -16.32
N ASN A 163 3.14 3.28 -15.35
CA ASN A 163 1.84 2.61 -15.27
C ASN A 163 0.76 3.56 -14.71
N ILE A 164 0.52 4.67 -15.44
CA ILE A 164 -0.41 5.75 -15.07
C ILE A 164 -1.36 6.02 -16.25
N ASP A 165 -2.62 5.63 -16.12
CA ASP A 165 -3.62 5.76 -17.20
C ASP A 165 -3.94 7.23 -17.55
N SER A 166 -4.00 8.09 -16.53
CA SER A 166 -4.34 9.50 -16.68
C SER A 166 -3.86 10.29 -15.46
N LEU A 167 -3.02 11.28 -15.72
CA LEU A 167 -2.53 12.23 -14.73
C LEU A 167 -3.51 13.40 -14.80
N LYS A 168 -4.49 13.49 -13.90
CA LYS A 168 -5.51 14.56 -13.85
C LYS A 168 -4.92 15.79 -13.13
N PRO A 169 -4.22 16.72 -13.80
CA PRO A 169 -3.22 17.57 -13.15
C PRO A 169 -3.85 18.65 -12.28
N ASP A 170 -4.91 19.27 -12.82
CA ASP A 170 -5.74 20.24 -12.12
C ASP A 170 -6.31 19.64 -10.82
N TYR A 171 -6.88 18.43 -10.90
CA TYR A 171 -7.38 17.71 -9.73
C TYR A 171 -6.30 17.46 -8.67
N LEU A 172 -5.10 17.00 -9.08
CA LEU A 172 -3.99 16.73 -8.16
C LEU A 172 -3.57 17.97 -7.36
N ILE A 173 -3.47 19.12 -8.03
CA ILE A 173 -3.03 20.38 -7.39
C ILE A 173 -4.16 21.00 -6.56
N GLN A 174 -5.38 21.09 -7.09
CA GLN A 174 -6.51 21.70 -6.38
C GLN A 174 -6.92 20.88 -5.14
N HIS A 175 -6.90 19.56 -5.25
CA HIS A 175 -7.38 18.66 -4.20
C HIS A 175 -6.25 17.99 -3.40
N ILE A 176 -5.04 18.56 -3.38
CA ILE A 176 -3.85 18.03 -2.69
C ILE A 176 -4.08 17.56 -1.24
N LYS A 177 -5.07 18.14 -0.54
CA LYS A 177 -5.42 17.80 0.84
C LYS A 177 -6.23 16.50 0.98
N SER A 178 -7.01 16.14 -0.04
CA SER A 178 -7.97 15.03 -0.07
C SER A 178 -7.61 13.89 -1.02
N LEU A 179 -6.42 13.94 -1.62
CA LEU A 179 -5.91 12.88 -2.48
C LEU A 179 -5.79 11.52 -1.77
N VAL A 180 -5.85 10.46 -2.57
CA VAL A 180 -5.72 9.06 -2.13
C VAL A 180 -4.33 8.50 -2.40
N GLY A 181 -4.07 7.25 -1.98
CA GLY A 181 -2.75 6.61 -2.13
C GLY A 181 -2.23 6.58 -3.57
N ARG A 182 -3.11 6.26 -4.55
CA ARG A 182 -2.77 6.27 -5.98
C ARG A 182 -2.26 7.64 -6.43
N ASP A 183 -2.97 8.70 -6.09
CA ASP A 183 -2.60 10.07 -6.48
C ASP A 183 -1.22 10.47 -5.91
N PHE A 184 -0.93 10.07 -4.65
CA PHE A 184 0.39 10.32 -4.06
C PHE A 184 1.50 9.46 -4.67
N LYS A 185 1.20 8.23 -5.14
CA LYS A 185 2.14 7.44 -5.95
C LYS A 185 2.47 8.13 -7.27
N ILE A 186 1.52 8.82 -7.90
CA ILE A 186 1.77 9.61 -9.11
C ILE A 186 2.66 10.82 -8.77
N ILE A 187 2.29 11.57 -7.73
CA ILE A 187 3.04 12.76 -7.29
C ILE A 187 4.50 12.42 -7.01
N ILE A 188 4.81 11.36 -6.27
CA ILE A 188 6.19 11.02 -5.93
C ILE A 188 7.04 10.62 -7.15
N GLN A 189 6.45 9.99 -8.16
CA GLN A 189 7.14 9.64 -9.40
C GLN A 189 7.42 10.88 -10.26
N ALA A 190 6.54 11.88 -10.23
CA ALA A 190 6.67 13.10 -11.04
C ALA A 190 7.44 14.24 -10.33
N ALA A 191 7.43 14.28 -8.99
CA ALA A 191 7.86 15.43 -8.20
C ALA A 191 9.28 15.94 -8.51
N PRO A 192 10.31 15.08 -8.66
CA PRO A 192 11.67 15.54 -8.99
C PRO A 192 11.76 16.31 -10.30
N PHE A 193 10.89 16.01 -11.27
CA PHE A 193 10.93 16.60 -12.60
C PHE A 193 10.01 17.82 -12.71
N VAL A 194 8.80 17.69 -12.16
CA VAL A 194 7.75 18.69 -12.31
C VAL A 194 7.93 19.84 -11.33
N PHE A 195 8.29 19.54 -10.08
CA PHE A 195 8.25 20.53 -9.00
C PHE A 195 9.62 21.10 -8.64
N SER A 196 10.72 20.59 -9.19
CA SER A 196 12.08 20.97 -8.79
C SER A 196 12.33 22.47 -8.82
N GLU A 197 11.89 23.20 -9.85
CA GLU A 197 12.13 24.65 -9.89
C GLU A 197 11.32 25.45 -8.85
N THR A 198 10.27 24.86 -8.28
CA THR A 198 9.50 25.47 -7.20
C THR A 198 10.02 25.12 -5.81
N MET A 199 10.95 24.16 -5.73
CA MET A 199 11.56 23.73 -4.48
C MET A 199 12.78 24.59 -4.13
N THR A 200 12.92 24.92 -2.86
CA THR A 200 14.18 25.40 -2.29
C THR A 200 15.26 24.31 -2.35
N PRO A 201 16.55 24.64 -2.22
CA PRO A 201 17.62 23.63 -2.17
C PRO A 201 17.37 22.55 -1.10
N ASP A 202 16.97 22.93 0.11
CA ASP A 202 16.65 21.97 1.18
C ASP A 202 15.44 21.08 0.84
N GLN A 203 14.41 21.64 0.20
CA GLN A 203 13.25 20.86 -0.25
C GLN A 203 13.66 19.85 -1.32
N LYS A 204 14.55 20.21 -2.25
CA LYS A 204 15.06 19.28 -3.27
C LYS A 204 15.74 18.07 -2.63
N GLU A 205 16.62 18.30 -1.65
CA GLU A 205 17.30 17.21 -0.93
C GLU A 205 16.31 16.28 -0.22
N ILE A 206 15.29 16.83 0.43
CA ILE A 206 14.23 16.03 1.08
C ILE A 206 13.47 15.19 0.04
N TRP A 207 13.05 15.82 -1.07
CA TRP A 207 12.29 15.13 -2.11
C TRP A 207 13.12 14.08 -2.83
N PHE A 208 14.39 14.35 -3.12
CA PHE A 208 15.29 13.36 -3.72
C PHE A 208 15.54 12.18 -2.78
N ALA A 209 15.77 12.43 -1.48
CA ALA A 209 15.90 11.36 -0.49
C ALA A 209 14.62 10.50 -0.42
N LEU A 210 13.45 11.14 -0.43
CA LEU A 210 12.16 10.44 -0.43
C LEU A 210 11.96 9.63 -1.72
N CYS A 211 12.22 10.21 -2.88
CA CYS A 211 12.04 9.54 -4.18
C CYS A 211 13.03 8.39 -4.38
N LYS A 212 14.23 8.45 -3.79
CA LYS A 212 15.19 7.33 -3.76
C LYS A 212 14.75 6.23 -2.79
N LEU A 213 14.17 6.59 -1.64
CA LEU A 213 13.68 5.64 -0.65
C LEU A 213 12.47 4.83 -1.16
N THR A 214 11.52 5.45 -1.86
CA THR A 214 10.26 4.78 -2.19
C THR A 214 10.36 3.57 -3.13
N PRO A 215 11.25 3.53 -4.15
CA PRO A 215 11.51 2.31 -4.90
C PRO A 215 11.83 1.12 -4.01
N PHE A 216 12.71 1.27 -3.00
CA PHE A 216 12.97 0.20 -2.03
C PHE A 216 11.68 -0.23 -1.33
N ILE A 217 10.93 0.72 -0.75
CA ILE A 217 9.68 0.43 -0.02
C ILE A 217 8.66 -0.38 -0.85
N PHE A 218 8.54 -0.10 -2.15
CA PHE A 218 7.54 -0.70 -3.02
C PHE A 218 8.04 -1.90 -3.84
N GLN A 219 9.29 -2.33 -3.69
CA GLN A 219 9.76 -3.57 -4.27
C GLN A 219 8.95 -4.76 -3.76
N THR A 220 8.70 -5.73 -4.65
CA THR A 220 7.91 -6.93 -4.37
C THR A 220 8.77 -8.15 -4.09
N LYS A 221 10.09 -8.05 -4.32
CA LYS A 221 11.07 -9.11 -4.12
C LYS A 221 12.34 -8.52 -3.54
N ILE A 222 12.90 -9.19 -2.54
CA ILE A 222 14.19 -8.88 -1.93
C ILE A 222 15.10 -10.07 -2.25
N ALA A 223 16.23 -9.81 -2.93
CA ALA A 223 17.15 -10.87 -3.35
C ALA A 223 18.15 -11.23 -2.24
N ASN A 224 18.80 -10.21 -1.67
CA ASN A 224 19.63 -10.33 -0.47
C ASN A 224 19.01 -9.47 0.63
N GLU A 225 18.63 -10.09 1.74
CA GLU A 225 17.99 -9.41 2.87
C GLU A 225 18.92 -8.42 3.56
N GLU A 226 20.17 -8.81 3.85
CA GLU A 226 21.09 -7.99 4.64
C GLU A 226 21.52 -6.73 3.89
N ASP A 227 21.88 -6.86 2.61
CA ASP A 227 22.23 -5.71 1.76
C ASP A 227 21.04 -4.76 1.63
N TYR A 228 19.86 -5.31 1.35
CA TYR A 228 18.63 -4.52 1.22
C TYR A 228 18.28 -3.78 2.52
N LEU A 229 18.42 -4.45 3.67
CA LEU A 229 18.12 -3.85 4.97
C LEU A 229 19.14 -2.76 5.33
N ALA A 230 20.41 -2.92 4.95
CA ALA A 230 21.41 -1.87 5.09
C ALA A 230 21.06 -0.65 4.23
N ASP A 231 20.74 -0.86 2.96
CA ASP A 231 20.41 0.20 2.00
C ASP A 231 19.15 0.97 2.39
N ILE A 232 18.05 0.28 2.67
CA ILE A 232 16.81 0.96 3.06
C ILE A 232 16.97 1.72 4.37
N THR A 233 17.74 1.18 5.32
CA THR A 233 18.06 1.85 6.59
C THR A 233 18.84 3.15 6.32
N ASN A 234 19.82 3.12 5.43
CA ASN A 234 20.57 4.31 5.03
C ASN A 234 19.68 5.35 4.36
N HIS A 235 18.81 4.94 3.43
CA HIS A 235 17.86 5.84 2.77
C HIS A 235 16.85 6.48 3.76
N ILE A 236 16.37 5.71 4.74
CA ILE A 236 15.51 6.24 5.82
C ILE A 236 16.26 7.27 6.65
N HIS A 237 17.49 6.96 7.08
CA HIS A 237 18.30 7.91 7.86
C HIS A 237 18.61 9.19 7.08
N LEU A 238 18.91 9.08 5.79
CA LEU A 238 19.16 10.23 4.91
C LEU A 238 17.92 11.13 4.82
N LEU A 239 16.74 10.55 4.58
CA LEU A 239 15.49 11.30 4.56
C LEU A 239 15.23 12.02 5.89
N ILE A 240 15.39 11.31 7.02
CA ILE A 240 15.18 11.90 8.36
C ILE A 240 16.20 13.01 8.63
N TYR A 241 17.45 12.84 8.22
CA TYR A 241 18.47 13.87 8.33
C TYR A 241 18.04 15.16 7.61
N HIS A 242 17.66 15.08 6.33
CA HIS A 242 17.24 16.26 5.58
C HIS A 242 15.97 16.92 6.15
N LEU A 243 15.00 16.12 6.62
CA LEU A 243 13.80 16.63 7.27
C LEU A 243 14.16 17.44 8.53
N ILE A 244 14.94 16.87 9.44
CA ILE A 244 15.28 17.53 10.71
C ILE A 244 16.23 18.71 10.50
N LYS A 245 17.17 18.62 9.55
CA LYS A 245 18.05 19.73 9.13
C LYS A 245 17.22 20.93 8.67
N SER A 246 16.20 20.70 7.84
CA SER A 246 15.31 21.76 7.36
C SER A 246 14.46 22.33 8.50
N THR A 247 13.81 21.47 9.29
CA THR A 247 13.05 21.90 10.46
C THR A 247 12.77 20.77 11.44
N ALA A 248 12.99 21.02 12.73
CA ALA A 248 12.62 20.09 13.79
C ALA A 248 11.10 19.91 13.94
N GLN A 249 10.25 20.71 13.27
CA GLN A 249 8.79 20.59 13.40
C GLN A 249 8.24 19.25 12.89
N TRP A 250 8.98 18.54 12.04
CA TRP A 250 8.63 17.23 11.51
C TRP A 250 8.45 16.17 12.62
N VAL A 251 9.01 16.36 13.81
CA VAL A 251 8.79 15.47 14.97
C VAL A 251 7.33 15.44 15.48
N ASN A 252 6.49 16.35 15.00
CA ASN A 252 5.05 16.34 15.25
C ASN A 252 4.28 15.36 14.33
N LYS A 253 4.95 14.77 13.34
CA LYS A 253 4.39 13.79 12.40
C LYS A 253 4.85 12.38 12.79
N PRO A 254 4.10 11.62 13.61
CA PRO A 254 4.55 10.33 14.14
C PRO A 254 4.84 9.28 13.06
N LYS A 255 4.23 9.39 11.87
CA LYS A 255 4.51 8.51 10.73
C LYS A 255 5.95 8.59 10.24
N ILE A 256 6.64 9.72 10.45
CA ILE A 256 8.07 9.85 10.14
C ILE A 256 8.90 8.97 11.08
N HIS A 257 8.56 8.94 12.38
CA HIS A 257 9.21 8.03 13.32
C HIS A 257 8.93 6.56 12.99
N MET A 258 7.74 6.23 12.49
CA MET A 258 7.41 4.87 12.09
C MET A 258 8.33 4.33 10.98
N LEU A 259 8.90 5.18 10.13
CA LEU A 259 9.87 4.73 9.12
C LEU A 259 11.10 4.06 9.75
N LEU A 260 11.53 4.48 10.95
CA LEU A 260 12.67 3.87 11.65
C LEU A 260 12.41 2.40 12.04
N HIS A 261 11.16 1.97 12.07
CA HIS A 261 10.74 0.59 12.37
C HIS A 261 10.44 -0.23 11.11
N LEU A 262 10.54 0.38 9.93
CA LEU A 262 10.28 -0.31 8.66
C LEU A 262 11.31 -1.43 8.41
N PRO A 263 12.62 -1.27 8.66
CA PRO A 263 13.59 -2.36 8.49
C PRO A 263 13.26 -3.58 9.37
N ASP A 264 12.88 -3.37 10.63
CA ASP A 264 12.49 -4.45 11.54
C ASP A 264 11.20 -5.15 11.07
N SER A 265 10.26 -4.39 10.50
CA SER A 265 9.06 -4.96 9.87
C SER A 265 9.43 -5.81 8.65
N ILE A 266 10.35 -5.35 7.80
CA ILE A 266 10.76 -6.08 6.60
C ILE A 266 11.46 -7.39 6.96
N ARG A 267 12.37 -7.35 7.95
CA ARG A 267 13.02 -8.56 8.47
C ARG A 267 12.02 -9.60 8.99
N ARG A 268 10.90 -9.17 9.60
CA ARG A 268 9.90 -10.08 10.15
C ARG A 268 8.87 -10.57 9.13
N PHE A 269 8.47 -9.74 8.18
CA PHE A 269 7.32 -9.99 7.30
C PHE A 269 7.66 -10.07 5.81
N GLY A 270 8.91 -9.84 5.45
CA GLY A 270 9.34 -9.71 4.06
C GLY A 270 8.99 -8.36 3.44
N PRO A 271 8.89 -8.28 2.11
CA PRO A 271 8.62 -7.03 1.39
C PRO A 271 7.38 -6.28 1.92
N PRO A 272 7.42 -4.95 2.12
CA PRO A 272 6.29 -4.19 2.69
C PRO A 272 4.99 -4.30 1.89
N SER A 273 5.08 -4.62 0.60
CA SER A 273 3.94 -4.85 -0.27
C SER A 273 3.04 -6.01 0.18
N LEU A 274 3.58 -7.00 0.93
CA LEU A 274 2.83 -8.13 1.46
C LEU A 274 1.86 -7.75 2.59
N VAL A 275 2.17 -6.68 3.32
CA VAL A 275 1.41 -6.22 4.49
C VAL A 275 0.63 -4.92 4.23
N SER A 276 0.58 -4.47 2.97
CA SER A 276 -0.16 -3.29 2.54
C SER A 276 -1.67 -3.49 2.69
N THR A 277 -2.36 -2.52 3.30
CA THR A 277 -3.81 -2.60 3.48
C THR A 277 -4.61 -2.11 2.27
N GLU A 278 -3.95 -1.64 1.21
CA GLU A 278 -4.61 -1.08 0.01
C GLU A 278 -5.66 -2.03 -0.58
N LYS A 279 -5.35 -3.34 -0.65
CA LYS A 279 -6.29 -4.36 -1.14
C LYS A 279 -7.52 -4.46 -0.23
N PHE A 280 -7.33 -4.48 1.09
CA PHE A 280 -8.43 -4.57 2.06
C PHE A 280 -9.29 -3.30 2.04
N GLU A 281 -8.68 -2.11 1.96
CA GLU A 281 -9.44 -0.86 1.92
C GLU A 281 -10.22 -0.67 0.63
N SER A 282 -9.67 -1.13 -0.50
CA SER A 282 -10.39 -1.13 -1.78
C SER A 282 -11.71 -1.92 -1.69
N TYR A 283 -11.77 -2.93 -0.83
CA TYR A 283 -12.96 -3.74 -0.59
C TYR A 283 -14.12 -2.95 0.05
N ASN A 284 -13.83 -1.85 0.75
CA ASN A 284 -14.87 -0.94 1.25
C ASN A 284 -15.71 -0.34 0.11
N GLY A 285 -15.17 -0.25 -1.11
CA GLY A 285 -15.94 0.11 -2.30
C GLY A 285 -16.99 -0.94 -2.65
N VAL A 286 -16.62 -2.23 -2.61
CA VAL A 286 -17.52 -3.36 -2.87
C VAL A 286 -18.63 -3.41 -1.83
N LEU A 287 -18.29 -3.27 -0.55
CA LEU A 287 -19.25 -3.26 0.55
C LEU A 287 -20.25 -2.11 0.40
N ARG A 288 -19.78 -0.89 0.11
CA ARG A 288 -20.68 0.26 -0.13
C ARG A 288 -21.59 0.05 -1.32
N LYS A 289 -21.07 -0.52 -2.42
CA LYS A 289 -21.86 -0.79 -3.63
C LYS A 289 -22.98 -1.81 -3.32
N ALA A 290 -22.67 -2.91 -2.65
CA ALA A 290 -23.66 -3.90 -2.23
C ALA A 290 -24.73 -3.29 -1.30
N SER A 291 -24.34 -2.39 -0.39
CA SER A 291 -25.28 -1.69 0.50
C SER A 291 -26.17 -0.69 -0.25
N ILE A 292 -25.62 0.12 -1.16
CA ILE A 292 -26.36 1.13 -1.91
C ILE A 292 -27.43 0.50 -2.81
N HIS A 293 -27.14 -0.67 -3.38
CA HIS A 293 -28.04 -1.38 -4.29
C HIS A 293 -28.97 -2.39 -3.59
N SER A 294 -28.96 -2.49 -2.26
CA SER A 294 -29.97 -3.28 -1.54
C SER A 294 -31.27 -2.49 -1.35
N ASN A 295 -32.32 -3.16 -0.85
CA ASN A 295 -33.57 -2.49 -0.46
C ASN A 295 -33.41 -1.60 0.80
N ARG A 296 -32.24 -1.66 1.45
CA ARG A 296 -31.83 -0.89 2.64
C ARG A 296 -32.70 -1.09 3.89
N MET A 297 -33.60 -2.07 3.90
CA MET A 297 -34.45 -2.39 5.05
C MET A 297 -33.67 -3.13 6.14
N ALA A 298 -32.70 -3.96 5.75
CA ALA A 298 -31.81 -4.66 6.69
C ALA A 298 -30.39 -4.76 6.10
N PRO A 299 -29.62 -3.65 6.06
CA PRO A 299 -28.34 -3.60 5.34
C PRO A 299 -27.35 -4.70 5.74
N GLY A 300 -27.30 -5.08 7.01
CA GLY A 300 -26.43 -6.18 7.46
C GLY A 300 -26.79 -7.53 6.85
N ARG A 301 -28.08 -7.87 6.79
CA ARG A 301 -28.58 -9.11 6.16
C ARG A 301 -28.36 -9.06 4.65
N ASP A 302 -28.71 -7.95 4.01
CA ASP A 302 -28.58 -7.81 2.56
C ASP A 302 -27.12 -7.91 2.10
N LEU A 303 -26.20 -7.31 2.87
CA LEU A 303 -24.77 -7.46 2.65
C LEU A 303 -24.33 -8.91 2.83
N ALA A 304 -24.73 -9.58 3.92
CA ALA A 304 -24.39 -10.97 4.16
C ALA A 304 -24.83 -11.88 3.00
N THR A 305 -26.08 -11.75 2.54
CA THR A 305 -26.60 -12.49 1.37
C THR A 305 -25.83 -12.17 0.09
N SER A 306 -25.49 -10.89 -0.14
CA SER A 306 -24.72 -10.50 -1.33
C SER A 306 -23.31 -11.11 -1.33
N PHE A 307 -22.63 -11.10 -0.18
CA PHE A 307 -21.30 -11.68 -0.05
C PHE A 307 -21.31 -13.22 -0.08
N ASP A 308 -22.37 -13.84 0.42
CA ASP A 308 -22.60 -15.29 0.28
C ASP A 308 -22.75 -15.67 -1.20
N ASN A 309 -23.55 -14.91 -1.96
CA ASN A 309 -23.68 -15.09 -3.40
C ASN A 309 -22.35 -14.90 -4.13
N TYR A 310 -21.59 -13.84 -3.82
CA TYR A 310 -20.27 -13.61 -4.41
C TYR A 310 -19.28 -14.75 -4.10
N SER A 311 -19.28 -15.26 -2.87
CA SER A 311 -18.43 -16.37 -2.47
C SER A 311 -18.82 -17.66 -3.17
N SER A 312 -20.12 -17.93 -3.28
CA SER A 312 -20.67 -19.08 -4.01
C SER A 312 -20.32 -19.04 -5.50
N ILE A 313 -20.51 -17.91 -6.16
CA ILE A 313 -20.14 -17.73 -7.58
C ILE A 313 -18.63 -17.88 -7.77
N ARG A 314 -17.81 -17.32 -6.87
CA ARG A 314 -16.35 -17.49 -6.93
C ARG A 314 -15.98 -18.96 -6.78
N PHE A 315 -16.57 -19.67 -5.81
CA PHE A 315 -16.35 -21.09 -5.60
C PHE A 315 -16.70 -21.92 -6.84
N LEU A 316 -17.83 -21.61 -7.50
CA LEU A 316 -18.24 -22.27 -8.74
C LEU A 316 -17.27 -21.98 -9.90
N THR A 317 -16.98 -20.71 -10.15
CA THR A 317 -16.15 -20.29 -11.29
C THR A 317 -14.68 -20.66 -11.15
N SER A 318 -14.19 -20.88 -9.93
CA SER A 318 -12.83 -21.37 -9.67
C SER A 318 -12.71 -22.89 -9.61
N GLY A 319 -13.76 -23.66 -9.94
CA GLY A 319 -13.73 -25.12 -9.87
C GLY A 319 -13.57 -25.66 -8.44
N GLY A 320 -14.23 -25.01 -7.47
CA GLY A 320 -14.13 -25.35 -6.05
C GLY A 320 -14.37 -26.83 -5.75
N THR A 321 -13.77 -27.33 -4.66
CA THR A 321 -13.88 -28.73 -4.24
C THR A 321 -14.55 -28.80 -2.87
N ILE A 322 -15.56 -29.66 -2.74
CA ILE A 322 -16.26 -29.91 -1.48
C ILE A 322 -15.86 -31.29 -0.96
N TYR A 323 -15.39 -31.34 0.28
CA TYR A 323 -15.19 -32.61 0.99
C TYR A 323 -16.52 -33.09 1.58
N ASP A 324 -16.92 -34.31 1.24
CA ASP A 324 -18.08 -34.97 1.85
C ASP A 324 -17.62 -35.89 2.98
N PRO A 325 -17.87 -35.53 4.26
CA PRO A 325 -17.45 -36.35 5.39
C PRO A 325 -18.20 -37.69 5.48
N LYS A 326 -19.37 -37.85 4.83
CA LYS A 326 -20.12 -39.10 4.83
C LYS A 326 -19.51 -40.13 3.89
N THR A 327 -19.03 -39.70 2.73
CA THR A 327 -18.37 -40.57 1.74
C THR A 327 -16.85 -40.57 1.88
N SER A 328 -16.30 -39.68 2.72
CA SER A 328 -14.86 -39.42 2.86
C SER A 328 -14.17 -39.08 1.53
N GLN A 329 -14.90 -38.45 0.61
CA GLN A 329 -14.41 -38.10 -0.71
C GLN A 329 -14.56 -36.60 -0.99
N SER A 330 -13.57 -36.06 -1.69
CA SER A 330 -13.62 -34.73 -2.26
C SER A 330 -14.24 -34.77 -3.64
N ARG A 331 -15.18 -33.87 -3.92
CA ARG A 331 -15.86 -33.74 -5.21
C ARG A 331 -15.75 -32.30 -5.70
N GLY A 332 -15.23 -32.15 -6.91
CA GLY A 332 -15.17 -30.87 -7.60
C GLY A 332 -16.53 -30.44 -8.14
N ILE A 333 -16.63 -29.18 -8.55
CA ILE A 333 -17.73 -28.73 -9.41
C ILE A 333 -17.63 -29.46 -10.75
N GLY A 334 -18.75 -29.95 -11.28
CA GLY A 334 -18.78 -30.65 -12.57
C GLY A 334 -18.39 -29.74 -13.74
N ASP A 335 -17.70 -30.31 -14.72
CA ASP A 335 -17.15 -29.58 -15.87
C ASP A 335 -18.22 -28.88 -16.71
N ASP A 336 -19.43 -29.43 -16.78
CA ASP A 336 -20.55 -28.78 -17.47
C ASP A 336 -20.96 -27.46 -16.80
N VAL A 337 -20.83 -27.35 -15.47
CA VAL A 337 -21.15 -26.12 -14.75
C VAL A 337 -20.04 -25.08 -14.95
N THR A 338 -18.77 -25.48 -14.91
CA THR A 338 -17.64 -24.56 -15.10
C THR A 338 -17.53 -24.09 -16.55
N SER A 339 -17.83 -24.96 -17.52
CA SER A 339 -17.80 -24.67 -18.95
C SER A 339 -18.82 -23.60 -19.38
N ILE A 340 -19.95 -23.48 -18.67
CA ILE A 340 -20.90 -22.38 -18.88
C ILE A 340 -20.21 -21.03 -18.66
N PHE A 341 -19.34 -20.91 -17.65
CA PHE A 341 -18.65 -19.66 -17.34
C PHE A 341 -17.43 -19.42 -18.25
N SER A 342 -16.73 -20.46 -18.68
CA SER A 342 -15.54 -20.33 -19.54
C SER A 342 -15.85 -20.25 -21.05
N GLY A 343 -16.92 -20.91 -21.51
CA GLY A 343 -17.28 -21.02 -22.93
C GLY A 343 -18.41 -20.10 -23.39
N ASN A 344 -19.31 -19.66 -22.51
CA ASN A 344 -20.47 -18.86 -22.91
C ASN A 344 -20.20 -17.35 -22.83
N LYS A 345 -19.85 -16.75 -23.98
CA LYS A 345 -19.56 -15.30 -24.09
C LYS A 345 -20.71 -14.40 -23.61
N ILE A 346 -21.97 -14.79 -23.80
CA ILE A 346 -23.13 -13.99 -23.38
C ILE A 346 -23.18 -13.89 -21.86
N ILE A 347 -22.97 -15.02 -21.18
CA ILE A 347 -22.92 -15.06 -19.71
C ILE A 347 -21.74 -14.25 -19.21
N GLN A 348 -20.55 -14.44 -19.79
CA GLN A 348 -19.37 -13.65 -19.44
C GLN A 348 -19.64 -12.14 -19.52
N GLN A 349 -20.21 -11.68 -20.64
CA GLN A 349 -20.56 -10.27 -20.85
C GLN A 349 -21.61 -9.77 -19.85
N SER A 350 -22.66 -10.54 -19.58
CA SER A 350 -23.71 -10.18 -18.61
C SER A 350 -23.18 -10.02 -17.18
N MET A 351 -22.16 -10.80 -16.82
CA MET A 351 -21.51 -10.74 -15.50
C MET A 351 -20.36 -9.72 -15.43
N GLY A 352 -19.99 -9.10 -16.56
CA GLY A 352 -18.75 -8.32 -16.66
C GLY A 352 -17.49 -9.16 -16.40
N TYR A 353 -17.58 -10.47 -16.57
CA TYR A 353 -16.48 -11.42 -16.41
C TYR A 353 -15.73 -11.56 -17.73
N ASN A 354 -14.40 -11.59 -17.66
CA ASN A 354 -13.54 -11.86 -18.80
C ASN A 354 -12.62 -13.03 -18.45
N PHE A 355 -12.85 -14.17 -19.09
CA PHE A 355 -12.11 -15.40 -18.82
C PHE A 355 -10.61 -15.21 -19.09
N ASN A 356 -10.25 -14.63 -20.23
CA ASN A 356 -8.85 -14.39 -20.62
C ASN A 356 -8.15 -13.39 -19.69
N ALA A 357 -8.87 -12.37 -19.18
CA ALA A 357 -8.29 -11.43 -18.22
C ALA A 357 -8.09 -12.07 -16.83
N SER A 358 -8.90 -13.07 -16.48
CA SER A 358 -8.82 -13.79 -15.21
C SER A 358 -7.79 -14.92 -15.23
N HIS A 359 -7.45 -15.41 -16.42
CA HIS A 359 -6.44 -16.42 -16.69
C HIS A 359 -5.33 -15.80 -17.55
N PRO A 360 -4.44 -14.99 -16.96
CA PRO A 360 -3.33 -14.38 -17.71
C PRO A 360 -2.45 -15.48 -18.31
N LEU A 361 -1.75 -15.14 -19.40
CA LEU A 361 -0.80 -16.04 -20.07
C LEU A 361 0.24 -16.57 -19.08
N ASP A 362 0.65 -17.81 -19.30
CA ASP A 362 1.72 -18.45 -18.54
C ASP A 362 3.08 -17.76 -18.82
N PRO A 363 4.06 -17.82 -17.90
CA PRO A 363 5.34 -17.13 -18.05
C PRO A 363 6.10 -17.44 -19.35
N ASP A 364 5.98 -18.67 -19.85
CA ASP A 364 6.60 -19.17 -21.09
C ASP A 364 5.92 -18.64 -22.37
N GLN A 365 4.72 -18.08 -22.24
CA GLN A 365 3.98 -17.46 -23.34
C GLN A 365 4.34 -15.99 -23.56
N TYR A 366 5.21 -15.42 -22.72
CA TYR A 366 5.80 -14.09 -22.93
C TYR A 366 7.21 -14.20 -23.55
N PRO A 367 7.64 -13.20 -24.35
CA PRO A 367 6.90 -12.02 -24.77
C PRO A 367 5.86 -12.33 -25.87
N ALA A 368 4.71 -11.64 -25.81
CA ALA A 368 3.61 -11.81 -26.76
C ALA A 368 3.26 -10.48 -27.47
N LYS A 369 2.94 -10.55 -28.76
CA LYS A 369 2.42 -9.41 -29.53
C LYS A 369 1.02 -9.05 -29.04
N THR A 370 0.75 -7.77 -28.80
CA THR A 370 -0.59 -7.31 -28.42
C THR A 370 -1.50 -7.09 -29.63
N ALA A 371 -2.80 -6.90 -29.40
CA ALA A 371 -3.77 -6.54 -30.43
C ALA A 371 -3.59 -5.10 -30.98
N LYS A 372 -2.59 -4.35 -30.49
CA LYS A 372 -2.27 -3.02 -31.02
C LYS A 372 -1.55 -3.20 -32.36
N HIS A 373 -2.21 -2.80 -33.44
CA HIS A 373 -1.68 -2.89 -34.79
C HIS A 373 -1.15 -1.55 -35.33
N HIS A 374 -1.55 -0.44 -34.72
CA HIS A 374 -1.18 0.89 -35.20
C HIS A 374 0.27 1.22 -34.82
N ILE A 375 1.14 1.19 -35.83
CA ILE A 375 2.50 1.73 -35.78
C ILE A 375 2.36 3.20 -36.16
N GLN A 376 2.83 4.12 -35.31
CA GLN A 376 2.89 5.54 -35.70
C GLN A 376 3.84 5.66 -36.89
N ASP A 377 3.38 6.29 -37.97
CA ASP A 377 4.19 6.50 -39.17
C ASP A 377 5.46 7.31 -38.84
N PRO A 378 6.59 7.03 -39.53
CA PRO A 378 6.73 6.12 -40.68
C PRO A 378 7.09 4.68 -40.30
N LYS A 379 6.69 3.71 -41.15
CA LYS A 379 7.27 2.34 -41.14
C LYS A 379 8.79 2.46 -41.26
N LEU A 380 9.51 1.98 -40.25
CA LEU A 380 10.96 2.05 -40.21
C LEU A 380 11.56 1.01 -41.15
N GLN A 381 12.77 1.28 -41.67
CA GLN A 381 13.55 0.24 -42.33
C GLN A 381 13.97 -0.81 -41.31
N ILE A 382 14.06 -2.08 -41.73
CA ILE A 382 14.55 -3.15 -40.87
C ILE A 382 15.99 -2.79 -40.46
N PRO A 383 16.32 -2.76 -39.16
CA PRO A 383 17.68 -2.52 -38.71
C PRO A 383 18.63 -3.54 -39.34
N GLN A 384 19.82 -3.10 -39.77
CA GLN A 384 20.82 -3.97 -40.40
C GLN A 384 21.13 -5.24 -39.59
N GLN A 385 21.06 -5.15 -38.26
CA GLN A 385 21.28 -6.29 -37.36
C GLN A 385 20.19 -7.37 -37.43
N LEU A 386 19.03 -7.06 -38.02
CA LEU A 386 17.88 -7.94 -38.19
C LEU A 386 17.63 -8.30 -39.66
N GLU A 387 18.44 -7.78 -40.59
CA GLU A 387 18.38 -8.15 -41.99
C GLU A 387 18.89 -9.59 -42.18
N ASN A 388 18.24 -10.37 -43.05
CA ASN A 388 18.59 -11.75 -43.39
C ASN A 388 18.74 -12.70 -42.18
N PRO A 389 17.66 -12.95 -41.41
CA PRO A 389 17.73 -13.90 -40.31
C PRO A 389 18.18 -15.29 -40.80
N PRO A 390 19.04 -15.99 -40.05
CA PRO A 390 19.73 -17.20 -40.50
C PRO A 390 18.79 -18.37 -40.89
N ASP A 391 17.52 -18.32 -40.47
CA ASP A 391 16.51 -19.36 -40.68
C ASP A 391 15.46 -19.01 -41.76
N GLY A 392 15.66 -17.97 -42.57
CA GLY A 392 14.69 -17.56 -43.61
C GLY A 392 13.37 -16.97 -43.07
N ARG A 393 13.33 -16.59 -41.80
CA ARG A 393 12.15 -16.00 -41.15
C ARG A 393 11.82 -14.62 -41.73
N VAL A 394 10.53 -14.29 -41.79
CA VAL A 394 10.09 -12.95 -42.19
C VAL A 394 10.10 -12.03 -40.97
N VAL A 395 10.85 -10.93 -41.08
CA VAL A 395 10.92 -9.90 -40.04
C VAL A 395 9.88 -8.83 -40.30
N THR A 396 9.01 -8.59 -39.34
CA THR A 396 7.95 -7.58 -39.43
C THR A 396 7.97 -6.65 -38.23
N GLN A 397 7.69 -5.36 -38.45
CA GLN A 397 7.57 -4.39 -37.38
C GLN A 397 6.32 -4.64 -36.53
N VAL A 398 6.43 -4.45 -35.22
CA VAL A 398 5.34 -4.62 -34.26
C VAL A 398 5.13 -3.32 -33.50
N ALA A 399 3.87 -2.95 -33.24
CA ALA A 399 3.56 -1.72 -32.52
C ALA A 399 3.81 -1.82 -31.01
N GLN A 400 3.52 -2.97 -30.41
CA GLN A 400 3.63 -3.18 -28.98
C GLN A 400 3.82 -4.67 -28.65
N ILE A 401 4.64 -4.92 -27.63
CA ILE A 401 4.89 -6.26 -27.10
C ILE A 401 4.55 -6.27 -25.62
N GLN A 402 3.84 -7.30 -25.16
CA GLN A 402 3.63 -7.55 -23.75
C GLN A 402 4.72 -8.52 -23.25
N ILE A 403 5.50 -8.09 -22.27
CA ILE A 403 6.65 -8.86 -21.75
C ILE A 403 6.31 -9.63 -20.47
N ASN A 404 5.27 -9.21 -19.76
CA ASN A 404 4.68 -9.96 -18.66
C ASN A 404 3.24 -9.47 -18.40
N LYS A 405 2.60 -9.95 -17.33
CA LYS A 405 1.23 -9.57 -16.97
C LYS A 405 1.00 -8.06 -16.81
N HIS A 406 2.03 -7.31 -16.43
CA HIS A 406 1.94 -5.90 -16.04
C HIS A 406 2.61 -4.96 -17.03
N ASP A 407 3.69 -5.41 -17.68
CA ASP A 407 4.56 -4.55 -18.46
C ASP A 407 4.38 -4.76 -19.97
N ARG A 408 4.39 -3.64 -20.68
CA ARG A 408 4.30 -3.55 -22.13
C ARG A 408 5.43 -2.67 -22.64
N LEU A 409 5.93 -3.02 -23.82
CA LEU A 409 6.92 -2.25 -24.54
C LEU A 409 6.25 -1.62 -25.77
N ASP A 410 6.46 -0.33 -25.93
CA ASP A 410 6.13 0.48 -27.11
C ASP A 410 7.38 1.32 -27.47
N PRO A 411 7.49 1.80 -28.72
CA PRO A 411 8.48 2.83 -29.06
C PRO A 411 8.37 4.05 -28.12
N GLY A 412 9.47 4.52 -27.54
CA GLY A 412 9.54 5.60 -26.55
C GLY A 412 9.49 5.15 -25.08
N VAL A 413 9.32 3.85 -24.82
CA VAL A 413 9.43 3.28 -23.46
C VAL A 413 10.90 3.10 -23.09
N PHE A 414 11.27 3.46 -21.85
CA PHE A 414 12.60 3.21 -21.30
C PHE A 414 12.66 1.83 -20.63
N VAL A 415 13.72 1.08 -20.92
CA VAL A 415 13.99 -0.25 -20.40
C VAL A 415 15.37 -0.34 -19.78
N VAL A 416 15.54 -1.21 -18.80
CA VAL A 416 16.85 -1.56 -18.25
C VAL A 416 17.38 -2.76 -19.04
N VAL A 417 18.55 -2.62 -19.66
CA VAL A 417 19.18 -3.63 -20.51
C VAL A 417 20.61 -3.88 -20.05
N GLY A 418 21.07 -5.12 -20.03
CA GLY A 418 22.48 -5.43 -19.80
C GLY A 418 23.32 -4.95 -20.99
N LYS A 419 24.37 -4.16 -20.74
CA LYS A 419 25.26 -3.65 -21.81
C LYS A 419 26.01 -4.77 -22.53
N ASN A 420 26.24 -5.91 -21.86
CA ASN A 420 26.85 -7.14 -22.36
C ASN A 420 26.33 -8.33 -21.53
N THR A 421 26.68 -9.57 -21.89
CA THR A 421 26.47 -10.76 -21.04
C THR A 421 27.17 -10.66 -19.66
N SER A 422 27.96 -9.62 -19.43
CA SER A 422 28.53 -9.21 -18.16
C SER A 422 27.69 -8.08 -17.53
N ASP A 423 26.69 -8.45 -16.73
CA ASP A 423 25.95 -7.79 -15.62
C ASP A 423 25.82 -6.24 -15.47
N GLU A 424 26.47 -5.37 -16.23
CA GLU A 424 26.31 -3.92 -16.11
C GLU A 424 25.01 -3.47 -16.78
N LEU A 425 24.03 -3.10 -15.95
CA LEU A 425 22.73 -2.62 -16.41
C LEU A 425 22.82 -1.16 -16.89
N GLY A 426 22.37 -0.92 -18.12
CA GLY A 426 22.13 0.40 -18.69
C GLY A 426 20.64 0.68 -18.86
N VAL A 427 20.29 1.96 -19.06
CA VAL A 427 18.92 2.37 -19.41
C VAL A 427 18.91 2.73 -20.90
N GLY A 428 18.02 2.14 -21.67
CA GLY A 428 17.83 2.41 -23.09
C GLY A 428 16.39 2.76 -23.42
N GLU A 429 16.19 3.59 -24.45
CA GLU A 429 14.87 3.87 -25.00
C GLU A 429 14.57 2.90 -26.14
N VAL A 430 13.39 2.29 -26.12
CA VAL A 430 12.91 1.43 -27.21
C VAL A 430 12.62 2.29 -28.43
N GLN A 431 13.44 2.21 -29.48
CA GLN A 431 13.21 2.95 -30.73
C GLN A 431 12.19 2.25 -31.64
N SER A 432 12.23 0.92 -31.69
CA SER A 432 11.35 0.11 -32.52
C SER A 432 11.25 -1.33 -32.01
N LEU A 433 10.18 -2.03 -32.38
CA LEU A 433 9.93 -3.42 -32.00
C LEU A 433 9.72 -4.25 -33.27
N TRP A 434 10.28 -5.46 -33.28
CA TRP A 434 10.32 -6.33 -34.45
C TRP A 434 10.00 -7.77 -34.05
N GLN A 435 9.39 -8.52 -34.96
CA GLN A 435 9.05 -9.92 -34.79
C GLN A 435 9.51 -10.71 -36.01
N ALA A 436 10.30 -11.77 -35.77
CA ALA A 436 10.68 -12.76 -36.79
C ALA A 436 9.77 -14.00 -36.66
N LYS A 437 9.05 -14.36 -37.72
CA LYS A 437 8.25 -15.59 -37.78
C LYS A 437 8.68 -16.48 -38.93
N ALA A 438 8.62 -17.79 -38.72
CA ALA A 438 8.58 -18.74 -39.84
C ALA A 438 7.28 -18.50 -40.63
N GLU A 439 7.32 -18.67 -41.96
CA GLU A 439 6.14 -18.57 -42.82
C GLU A 439 5.05 -19.58 -42.46
#